data_AF-A0A2N9AXH8-F1
#
_entry.id   AF-A0A2N9AXH8-F1
#
_cell.length_a   1.000
_cell.length_b   1.000
_cell.length_c   1.000
_cell.angle_alpha   90.00
_cell.angle_beta   90.00
_cell.angle_gamma   90.00
#
_symmetry.space_group_name_H-M   'P 1'
#
loop_
_entity.id
_entity.type
_entity.pdbx_description
1 polymer ?
#
loop_
_entity_poly.entity_id
_entity_poly.type
_entity_poly.pdbx_seq_one_letter_code
_entity_poly.pdbx_strand_id
1 'polypeptide(L)' 'MLFPKLAFDPLPAEAAEWRKAFGVLRPNSSPCWYFGATAWANIHEACTAFIERFGAKAVRPG' A
#
# COMPACT_ATOMS: atom_id res chain seq x y z
N MET A 1 13.11 22.34 -1.71
CA MET A 1 12.17 21.70 -2.66
C MET A 1 10.87 21.45 -1.92
N LEU A 2 9.77 22.10 -2.33
CA LEU A 2 8.45 21.84 -1.77
C LEU A 2 7.97 20.48 -2.30
N PHE A 3 7.80 19.51 -1.41
CA PHE A 3 7.01 18.32 -1.75
C PHE A 3 5.60 18.80 -2.04
N PRO A 4 5.03 18.52 -3.23
CA PRO A 4 3.62 18.85 -3.46
C PRO A 4 2.83 18.15 -2.36
N LYS A 5 2.08 18.95 -1.60
CA LYS A 5 1.11 18.47 -0.61
C LYS A 5 0.15 17.61 -1.41
N LEU A 6 0.41 16.29 -1.42
CA LEU A 6 -0.49 15.30 -1.97
C LEU A 6 -1.81 15.61 -1.28
N ALA A 7 -2.78 16.15 -2.02
CA ALA A 7 -4.12 16.31 -1.51
C ALA A 7 -4.55 14.89 -1.14
N PHE A 8 -4.49 14.60 0.15
CA PHE A 8 -4.95 13.37 0.71
C PHE A 8 -6.46 13.47 0.67
N ASP A 9 -7.03 13.30 -0.53
CA ASP A 9 -8.40 12.86 -0.61
C ASP A 9 -8.45 11.59 0.25
N PRO A 10 -9.29 11.57 1.30
CA PRO A 10 -9.32 10.43 2.20
C PRO A 10 -9.62 9.20 1.36
N LEU A 11 -8.74 8.20 1.44
CA LEU A 11 -8.97 6.92 0.79
C LEU A 11 -10.35 6.40 1.24
N PRO A 12 -11.13 5.80 0.33
CA PRO A 12 -12.33 5.06 0.71
C PRO A 12 -12.00 4.06 1.82
N ALA A 13 -12.97 3.76 2.68
CA ALA A 13 -12.77 2.97 3.89
C ALA A 13 -12.01 1.66 3.62
N GLU A 14 -12.36 0.96 2.54
CA GLU A 14 -11.75 -0.29 2.12
C GLU A 14 -10.26 -0.11 1.77
N ALA A 15 -9.92 0.93 0.99
CA ALA A 15 -8.53 1.24 0.65
C ALA A 15 -7.74 1.74 1.87
N ALA A 16 -8.39 2.44 2.81
CA ALA A 16 -7.78 2.86 4.06
C ALA A 16 -7.46 1.66 4.98
N GLU A 17 -8.33 0.65 5.05
CA GLU A 17 -8.05 -0.59 5.79
C GLU A 17 -6.87 -1.35 5.19
N TRP A 18 -6.78 -1.43 3.86
CA TRP A 18 -5.60 -2.01 3.20
C TRP A 18 -4.32 -1.22 3.48
N ARG A 19 -4.38 0.12 3.45
CA ARG A 19 -3.24 0.97 3.82
C ARG A 19 -2.76 0.67 5.24
N LYS A 20 -3.69 0.55 6.18
CA LYS A 20 -3.41 0.23 7.58
C LYS A 20 -2.79 -1.17 7.71
N ALA A 21 -3.36 -2.16 7.04
CA ALA A 21 -2.88 -3.54 7.05
C ALA A 21 -1.45 -3.67 6.48
N PHE A 22 -1.14 -3.01 5.37
CA PHE A 22 0.24 -3.01 4.84
C PHE A 22 1.20 -2.15 5.68
N GLY A 23 0.71 -1.09 6.31
CA GLY A 23 1.51 -0.22 7.18
C GLY A 23 2.03 -0.89 8.45
N VAL A 24 1.36 -1.93 8.96
CA VAL A 24 1.85 -2.70 10.12
C VAL A 24 2.89 -3.76 9.74
N LEU A 25 2.94 -4.15 8.47
CA LEU A 25 3.90 -5.13 7.98
C LEU A 25 5.26 -4.47 7.71
N ARG A 26 6.34 -5.16 8.10
CA ARG A 26 7.70 -4.66 7.84
C ARG A 26 8.18 -5.13 6.47
N PRO A 27 8.76 -4.25 5.63
CA PRO A 27 9.29 -4.65 4.31
C PRO A 27 10.41 -5.69 4.37
N ASN A 28 11.13 -5.77 5.50
CA ASN A 28 12.26 -6.68 5.70
C ASN A 28 11.91 -8.00 6.40
N SER A 29 10.64 -8.19 6.77
CA SER A 29 10.19 -9.39 7.46
C SER A 29 8.91 -9.87 6.80
N SER A 30 9.05 -10.93 5.99
CA SER A 30 7.92 -11.51 5.28
C SER A 30 6.95 -12.14 6.28
N PRO A 31 5.64 -11.85 6.19
CA PRO A 31 4.63 -12.59 6.94
C PRO A 31 4.47 -14.02 6.45
N CYS A 32 4.96 -14.36 5.25
CA CYS A 32 4.89 -15.70 4.66
C CYS A 32 6.27 -16.32 4.52
N TRP A 33 6.43 -17.53 5.05
CA TRP A 33 7.71 -18.26 5.08
C TRP A 33 8.28 -18.60 3.69
N TYR A 34 7.43 -18.71 2.68
CA TYR A 34 7.84 -19.04 1.31
C TYR A 34 8.28 -17.83 0.47
N PHE A 35 8.07 -16.60 0.94
CA PHE A 35 8.61 -15.42 0.27
C PHE A 35 9.99 -15.08 0.84
N GLY A 36 11.00 -15.08 -0.03
CA GLY A 36 12.30 -14.52 0.31
C GLY A 36 12.21 -13.02 0.59
N ALA A 37 13.16 -12.49 1.39
CA ALA A 37 13.14 -11.10 1.86
C ALA A 37 13.05 -10.08 0.71
N THR A 38 13.81 -10.28 -0.37
CA THR A 38 13.79 -9.39 -1.54
C THR A 38 12.45 -9.40 -2.26
N ALA A 39 11.86 -10.59 -2.46
CA ALA A 39 10.55 -10.71 -3.12
C ALA A 39 9.46 -10.03 -2.27
N TRP A 40 9.51 -10.22 -0.96
CA TRP A 40 8.57 -9.57 -0.04
C TRP A 40 8.71 -8.04 -0.04
N ALA A 41 9.94 -7.51 0.02
CA ALA A 41 10.17 -6.07 -0.03
C ALA A 41 9.56 -5.44 -1.30
N ASN A 42 9.76 -6.08 -2.46
CA ASN A 42 9.19 -5.64 -3.72
C ASN A 42 7.65 -5.69 -3.72
N ILE A 43 7.05 -6.74 -3.15
CA ILE A 43 5.59 -6.87 -3.02
C ILE A 43 5.04 -5.78 -2.11
N HIS A 44 5.67 -5.57 -0.95
CA HIS A 44 5.25 -4.56 0.03
C HIS A 44 5.26 -3.15 -0.57
N GLU A 45 6.33 -2.81 -1.28
CA GLU A 45 6.44 -1.54 -2.00
C GLU A 45 5.36 -1.40 -3.08
N ALA A 46 5.19 -2.42 -3.93
CA ALA A 46 4.23 -2.40 -5.01
C ALA A 46 2.77 -2.26 -4.50
N CYS A 47 2.41 -2.99 -3.45
CA CYS A 47 1.10 -2.90 -2.83
C CYS A 47 0.86 -1.53 -2.19
N THR A 48 1.84 -0.99 -1.47
CA THR A 48 1.74 0.35 -0.87
C THR A 48 1.57 1.40 -1.97
N ALA A 49 2.40 1.37 -3.01
CA ALA A 49 2.29 2.29 -4.14
C ALA A 49 0.95 2.17 -4.88
N PHE A 50 0.42 0.95 -5.02
CA PHE A 50 -0.89 0.72 -5.62
C PHE A 50 -2.01 1.36 -4.81
N ILE A 51 -2.04 1.17 -3.48
CA ILE A 51 -3.06 1.74 -2.61
C ILE A 51 -3.05 3.26 -2.68
N GLU A 52 -1.86 3.89 -2.64
CA GLU A 52 -1.74 5.35 -2.75
C GLU A 52 -2.21 5.90 -4.09
N ARG A 53 -1.92 5.21 -5.20
CA ARG A 53 -2.19 5.71 -6.56
C ARG A 53 -3.58 5.37 -7.07
N PHE A 54 -4.09 4.21 -6.67
CA PHE A 54 -5.28 3.59 -7.27
C PHE A 54 -6.33 3.15 -6.27
N GLY A 55 -6.07 3.20 -4.96
CA GLY A 55 -7.00 2.72 -3.93
C GLY A 55 -8.42 3.28 -4.08
N ALA A 56 -8.54 4.58 -4.39
CA ALA A 56 -9.85 5.21 -4.61
C ALA A 56 -10.59 4.68 -5.86
N LYS A 57 -9.86 4.34 -6.93
CA LYS A 57 -10.43 3.80 -8.17
C LYS A 57 -10.74 2.31 -8.06
N ALA A 58 -9.90 1.56 -7.33
CA ALA A 58 -10.05 0.12 -7.14
C ALA A 58 -11.31 -0.25 -6.34
N VAL A 59 -11.77 0.64 -5.45
CA VAL A 59 -12.97 0.42 -4.62
C VAL A 59 -14.27 0.68 -5.37
N ARG A 60 -14.24 1.45 -6.47
CA ARG A 60 -15.43 1.67 -7.30
C ARG A 60 -15.44 0.63 -8.42
N PRO A 61 -16.29 -0.42 -8.35
CA PRO A 61 -16.56 -1.20 -9.55
C PRO A 61 -17.19 -0.25 -10.57
N GLY A 62 -16.64 -0.25 -11.79
CA GLY A 62 -17.23 0.47 -12.93
C GLY A 62 -18.60 -0.09 -13.29
#